data_AF-A0A1Y6D3L9-F1
#
_entry.id   AF-A0A1Y6D3L9-F1
#
_cell.length_a   1.000
_cell.length_b   1.000
_cell.length_c   1.000
_cell.angle_alpha   90.00
_cell.angle_beta   90.00
_cell.angle_gamma   90.00
#
_symmetry.space_group_name_H-M   'P 1'
#
loop_
_entity.id
_entity.type
_entity.pdbx_description
1 polymer ?
#
loop_
_entity_poly.entity_id
_entity_poly.type
_entity_poly.pdbx_seq_one_letter_code
_entity_poly.pdbx_strand_id
1 'polypeptide(L)'
;MELANQHGSRAAMLALCAALLLAGGAAGAAPKSPSQDAGLKEVLRKAQGVLHQLSAEKAALEAEKASLLGEKAALETQVKTLEQAVRKLEPLPAQLEQCKKTGTEALQSAKADFDSRIEQAKGREQTLMGRQRDIVAQAKDIQADNQLLVEAVKEREQWIAQCGERNRSLLSANQELVEKYKEKGFWDQVTDLEPLTGLGKVQTENAAEDYRYKLHQLKATPFQPAVAPQENPPAPAAVEEEGTGEQP
;
A
#
# COMPACT_ATOMS: atom_id res chain seq x y z
N MET A 1 -49.57 0.54 -22.05
CA MET A 1 -49.84 0.03 -23.41
C MET A 1 -50.00 -1.48 -23.31
N GLU A 2 -50.96 -2.05 -24.05
CA GLU A 2 -51.34 -3.48 -24.10
C GLU A 2 -52.19 -4.07 -22.96
N LEU A 3 -53.38 -3.49 -22.73
CA LEU A 3 -54.53 -4.23 -22.20
C LEU A 3 -55.83 -3.71 -22.85
N ALA A 4 -55.95 -3.84 -24.18
CA ALA A 4 -57.11 -3.31 -24.90
C ALA A 4 -57.55 -4.12 -26.14
N ASN A 5 -57.31 -5.45 -26.20
CA ASN A 5 -57.68 -6.22 -27.40
C ASN A 5 -58.38 -7.57 -27.16
N GLN A 6 -59.17 -7.69 -26.09
CA GLN A 6 -59.85 -8.96 -25.74
C GLN A 6 -61.39 -8.93 -25.78
N HIS A 7 -62.01 -7.86 -26.32
CA HIS A 7 -63.47 -7.75 -26.38
C HIS A 7 -64.06 -7.81 -27.81
N GLY A 8 -63.23 -7.92 -28.85
CA GLY A 8 -63.68 -7.87 -30.25
C GLY A 8 -64.28 -9.16 -30.83
N SER A 9 -64.06 -10.33 -30.23
CA SER A 9 -64.37 -11.61 -30.88
C SER A 9 -65.67 -12.29 -30.41
N ARG A 10 -66.38 -11.72 -29.43
CA ARG A 10 -67.62 -12.32 -28.87
C ARG A 10 -68.92 -11.70 -29.41
N ALA A 11 -68.84 -10.62 -30.17
CA ALA A 11 -70.01 -9.91 -30.71
C ALA A 11 -70.44 -10.39 -32.12
N ALA A 12 -69.62 -11.18 -32.82
CA ALA A 12 -69.91 -11.62 -34.19
C ALA A 12 -70.77 -12.90 -34.29
N MET A 13 -71.02 -13.61 -33.18
CA MET A 13 -71.66 -14.93 -33.18
C MET A 13 -73.15 -14.92 -32.77
N LEU A 14 -73.76 -13.74 -32.62
CA LEU A 14 -75.15 -13.57 -32.18
C LEU A 14 -76.07 -12.90 -33.23
N ALA A 15 -75.55 -12.57 -34.41
CA ALA A 15 -76.26 -11.81 -35.43
C ALA A 15 -76.75 -12.62 -36.65
N LEU A 16 -76.54 -13.95 -36.68
CA LEU A 16 -76.82 -14.79 -37.86
C LEU A 16 -77.92 -15.84 -37.66
N CYS A 17 -78.84 -15.63 -36.70
CA CYS A 17 -79.96 -16.56 -36.42
C CYS A 17 -81.36 -15.94 -36.54
N ALA A 18 -81.50 -14.71 -37.04
CA ALA A 18 -82.78 -13.97 -37.01
C ALA A 18 -83.37 -13.59 -38.39
N ALA A 19 -82.91 -14.19 -39.48
CA ALA A 19 -83.40 -13.86 -40.82
C ALA A 19 -83.59 -15.11 -41.67
N LEU A 20 -84.71 -15.82 -41.50
CA LEU A 20 -85.44 -16.47 -42.60
C LEU A 20 -86.83 -16.90 -42.09
N LEU A 21 -87.68 -15.90 -41.86
CA LEU A 21 -89.12 -16.02 -41.67
C LEU A 21 -89.79 -15.36 -42.89
N LEU A 22 -90.80 -16.02 -43.44
CA LEU A 22 -91.85 -15.51 -44.33
C LEU A 22 -91.51 -15.19 -45.81
N ALA A 23 -91.86 -16.13 -46.69
CA ALA A 23 -92.57 -15.91 -47.97
C ALA A 23 -93.08 -17.28 -48.44
N GLY A 24 -94.38 -17.60 -48.35
CA GLY A 24 -95.40 -17.35 -49.39
C GLY A 24 -95.55 -18.62 -50.25
N GLY A 25 -96.70 -19.18 -50.62
CA GLY A 25 -98.12 -18.82 -50.55
C GLY A 25 -98.85 -19.58 -51.68
N ALA A 26 -100.10 -19.98 -51.43
CA ALA A 26 -101.16 -20.39 -52.38
C ALA A 26 -101.22 -21.83 -52.97
N ALA A 27 -102.20 -22.58 -52.44
CA ALA A 27 -103.36 -23.21 -53.10
C ALA A 27 -103.20 -24.23 -54.26
N GLY A 28 -103.76 -25.43 -54.05
CA GLY A 28 -104.18 -26.32 -55.14
C GLY A 28 -104.44 -27.78 -54.75
N ALA A 29 -105.71 -28.13 -54.55
CA ALA A 29 -106.34 -29.45 -54.74
C ALA A 29 -105.94 -30.68 -53.88
N ALA A 30 -106.92 -31.14 -53.08
CA ALA A 30 -107.11 -32.54 -52.68
C ALA A 30 -108.04 -33.24 -53.69
N PRO A 31 -108.27 -34.57 -53.65
CA PRO A 31 -107.38 -35.68 -53.30
C PRO A 31 -107.45 -36.82 -54.36
N LYS A 32 -106.33 -37.46 -54.69
CA LYS A 32 -106.33 -38.85 -55.20
C LYS A 32 -105.09 -39.58 -54.64
N SER A 33 -105.28 -40.26 -53.53
CA SER A 33 -104.47 -41.45 -53.21
C SER A 33 -105.04 -42.61 -54.03
N PRO A 34 -104.22 -43.55 -54.54
CA PRO A 34 -103.05 -44.05 -53.84
C PRO A 34 -101.78 -44.03 -54.70
N SER A 35 -100.78 -43.32 -54.20
CA SER A 35 -99.45 -43.89 -54.10
C SER A 35 -98.86 -43.31 -52.83
N GLN A 36 -99.17 -43.95 -51.69
CA GLN A 36 -98.52 -43.66 -50.41
C GLN A 36 -96.99 -43.67 -50.56
N ASP A 37 -96.46 -44.35 -51.58
CA ASP A 37 -95.06 -44.33 -51.96
C ASP A 37 -94.49 -42.95 -52.37
N ALA A 38 -95.23 -42.06 -53.05
CA ALA A 38 -94.62 -40.85 -53.63
C ALA A 38 -94.33 -39.74 -52.59
N GLY A 39 -95.27 -39.49 -51.66
CA GLY A 39 -95.08 -38.54 -50.56
C GLY A 39 -94.12 -39.07 -49.48
N LEU A 40 -94.16 -40.38 -49.20
CA LEU A 40 -93.15 -41.02 -48.37
C LEU A 40 -91.76 -40.90 -49.00
N LYS A 41 -91.60 -41.07 -50.33
CA LYS A 41 -90.31 -40.91 -51.02
C LYS A 41 -89.72 -39.51 -50.91
N GLU A 42 -90.51 -38.44 -51.00
CA GLU A 42 -89.99 -37.07 -50.87
C GLU A 42 -89.62 -36.70 -49.42
N VAL A 43 -90.38 -37.18 -48.43
CA VAL A 43 -90.02 -37.05 -47.01
C VAL A 43 -88.75 -37.84 -46.70
N LEU A 44 -88.61 -39.04 -47.27
CA LEU A 44 -87.43 -39.89 -47.11
C LEU A 44 -86.19 -39.26 -47.79
N ARG A 45 -86.35 -38.60 -48.94
CA ARG A 45 -85.29 -37.83 -49.60
C ARG A 45 -84.83 -36.63 -48.77
N LYS A 46 -85.75 -35.88 -48.17
CA LYS A 46 -85.42 -34.76 -47.26
C LYS A 46 -84.78 -35.25 -45.96
N ALA A 47 -85.28 -36.33 -45.37
CA ALA A 47 -84.68 -36.97 -44.20
C ALA A 47 -83.25 -37.49 -44.50
N GLN A 48 -83.03 -38.05 -45.69
CA GLN A 48 -81.72 -38.47 -46.16
C GLN A 48 -80.76 -37.27 -46.35
N GLY A 49 -81.24 -36.15 -46.89
CA GLY A 49 -80.46 -34.90 -47.00
C GLY A 49 -80.07 -34.32 -45.64
N VAL A 50 -80.99 -34.29 -44.68
CA VAL A 50 -80.74 -33.85 -43.29
C VAL A 50 -79.76 -34.80 -42.58
N LEU A 51 -79.86 -36.11 -42.82
CA LEU A 51 -78.90 -37.08 -42.27
C LEU A 51 -77.49 -36.86 -42.83
N HIS A 52 -77.36 -36.56 -44.12
CA HIS A 52 -76.08 -36.21 -44.73
C HIS A 52 -75.52 -34.90 -44.15
N GLN A 53 -76.35 -33.88 -43.97
CA GLN A 53 -75.92 -32.61 -43.37
C GLN A 53 -75.48 -32.79 -41.90
N LEU A 54 -76.27 -33.50 -41.10
CA LEU A 54 -75.89 -33.85 -39.72
C LEU A 54 -74.61 -34.70 -39.68
N SER A 55 -74.40 -35.59 -40.65
CA SER A 55 -73.15 -36.37 -40.74
C SER A 55 -71.94 -35.51 -41.08
N ALA A 56 -72.12 -34.50 -41.95
CA ALA A 56 -71.07 -33.54 -42.30
C ALA A 56 -70.76 -32.59 -41.14
N GLU A 57 -71.78 -32.08 -40.44
CA GLU A 57 -71.63 -31.25 -39.24
C GLU A 57 -70.99 -32.04 -38.10
N LYS A 58 -71.38 -33.30 -37.88
CA LYS A 58 -70.72 -34.18 -36.91
C LYS A 58 -69.26 -34.42 -37.26
N ALA A 59 -68.93 -34.68 -38.53
CA ALA A 59 -67.56 -34.84 -38.97
C ALA A 59 -66.74 -33.55 -38.80
N ALA A 60 -67.33 -32.38 -39.07
CA ALA A 60 -66.70 -31.08 -38.85
C ALA A 60 -66.44 -30.81 -37.36
N LEU A 61 -67.41 -31.08 -36.48
CA LEU A 61 -67.25 -30.93 -35.03
C LEU A 61 -66.24 -31.94 -34.45
N GLU A 62 -66.19 -33.17 -34.97
CA GLU A 62 -65.16 -34.14 -34.59
C GLU A 62 -63.75 -33.69 -35.03
N ALA A 63 -63.63 -33.08 -36.23
CA ALA A 63 -62.38 -32.49 -36.70
C ALA A 63 -61.95 -31.27 -35.88
N GLU A 64 -62.87 -30.36 -35.54
CA GLU A 64 -62.59 -29.22 -34.67
C GLU A 64 -62.19 -29.68 -33.26
N LYS A 65 -62.89 -30.68 -32.70
CA LYS A 65 -62.53 -31.27 -31.41
C LYS A 65 -61.14 -31.90 -31.45
N ALA A 66 -60.78 -32.58 -32.55
CA ALA A 66 -59.44 -33.11 -32.72
C ALA A 66 -58.39 -32.00 -32.82
N SER A 67 -58.67 -30.91 -33.54
CA SER A 67 -57.79 -29.73 -33.63
C SER A 67 -57.58 -29.08 -32.25
N LEU A 68 -58.66 -28.81 -31.52
CA LEU A 68 -58.61 -28.21 -30.19
C LEU A 68 -57.89 -29.11 -29.16
N LEU A 69 -58.06 -30.44 -29.25
CA LEU A 69 -57.30 -31.37 -28.43
C LEU A 69 -55.80 -31.36 -28.79
N GLY A 70 -55.46 -31.24 -30.07
CA GLY A 70 -54.08 -31.07 -30.53
C GLY A 70 -53.44 -29.78 -30.03
N GLU A 71 -54.15 -28.65 -30.15
CA GLU A 71 -53.71 -27.35 -29.64
C GLU A 71 -53.56 -27.34 -28.12
N LYS A 72 -54.51 -27.96 -27.39
CA LYS A 72 -54.42 -28.12 -25.94
C LYS A 72 -53.18 -28.93 -25.53
N ALA A 73 -52.92 -30.04 -26.21
CA ALA A 73 -51.72 -30.84 -25.95
C ALA A 73 -50.44 -30.05 -26.23
N ALA A 74 -50.40 -29.30 -27.35
CA ALA A 74 -49.27 -28.44 -27.68
C ALA A 74 -49.05 -27.33 -26.63
N LEU A 75 -50.11 -26.64 -26.20
CA LEU A 75 -50.03 -25.63 -25.15
C LEU A 75 -49.60 -26.22 -23.81
N GLU A 76 -50.12 -27.39 -23.42
CA GLU A 76 -49.68 -28.09 -22.21
C GLU A 76 -48.19 -28.45 -22.26
N THR A 77 -47.66 -28.83 -23.43
CA THR A 77 -46.21 -29.06 -23.58
C THR A 77 -45.41 -27.77 -23.44
N GLN A 78 -45.87 -26.66 -24.04
CA GLN A 78 -45.18 -25.36 -23.93
C GLN A 78 -45.19 -24.83 -22.50
N VAL A 79 -46.31 -24.95 -21.77
CA VAL A 79 -46.40 -24.57 -20.36
C VAL A 79 -45.41 -25.37 -19.53
N LYS A 80 -45.34 -26.70 -19.72
CA LYS A 80 -44.35 -27.53 -19.02
C LYS A 80 -42.91 -27.13 -19.34
N THR A 81 -42.60 -26.79 -20.59
CA THR A 81 -41.27 -26.30 -20.98
C THR A 81 -40.94 -24.95 -20.34
N LEU A 82 -41.90 -24.01 -20.33
CA LEU A 82 -41.72 -22.70 -19.70
C LEU A 82 -41.59 -22.82 -18.18
N GLU A 83 -42.39 -23.65 -17.52
CA GLU A 83 -42.25 -23.95 -16.09
C GLU A 83 -40.88 -24.53 -15.77
N GLN A 84 -40.38 -25.45 -16.59
CA GLN A 84 -39.02 -25.99 -16.43
C GLN A 84 -37.94 -24.91 -16.64
N ALA A 85 -38.14 -23.98 -17.59
CA ALA A 85 -37.22 -22.87 -17.78
C ALA A 85 -37.23 -21.92 -16.59
N VAL A 86 -38.42 -21.53 -16.08
CA VAL A 86 -38.57 -20.68 -14.89
C VAL A 86 -37.91 -21.32 -13.67
N ARG A 87 -38.13 -22.61 -13.43
CA ARG A 87 -37.46 -23.35 -12.35
C ARG A 87 -35.94 -23.35 -12.44
N LYS A 88 -35.39 -23.31 -13.66
CA LYS A 88 -33.93 -23.20 -13.87
C LYS A 88 -33.41 -21.78 -13.65
N LEU A 89 -34.22 -20.76 -13.91
CA LEU A 89 -33.88 -19.34 -13.77
C LEU A 89 -34.02 -18.83 -12.32
N GLU A 90 -34.92 -19.41 -11.54
CA GLU A 90 -35.20 -19.03 -10.14
C GLU A 90 -33.98 -19.01 -9.20
N PRO A 91 -33.02 -19.96 -9.26
CA PRO A 91 -31.84 -19.91 -8.39
C PRO A 91 -30.74 -18.94 -8.84
N LEU A 92 -30.72 -18.50 -10.11
CA LEU A 92 -29.67 -17.61 -10.65
C LEU A 92 -29.57 -16.26 -9.90
N PRO A 93 -30.65 -15.53 -9.60
CA PRO A 93 -30.54 -14.26 -8.87
C PRO A 93 -29.94 -14.44 -7.47
N ALA A 94 -30.31 -15.51 -6.76
CA ALA A 94 -29.75 -15.81 -5.45
C ALA A 94 -28.24 -16.13 -5.54
N GLN A 95 -27.83 -16.92 -6.55
CA GLN A 95 -26.42 -17.22 -6.78
C GLN A 95 -25.62 -15.97 -7.17
N LEU A 96 -26.21 -15.08 -7.96
CA LEU A 96 -25.57 -13.84 -8.41
C LEU A 96 -25.38 -12.86 -7.24
N GLU A 97 -26.37 -12.71 -6.38
CA GLU A 97 -26.24 -11.89 -5.17
C GLU A 97 -25.25 -12.50 -4.17
N GLN A 98 -25.23 -13.83 -4.02
CA GLN A 98 -24.24 -14.51 -3.21
C GLN A 98 -22.81 -14.31 -3.75
N CYS A 99 -22.61 -14.45 -5.06
CA CYS A 99 -21.32 -14.25 -5.71
C CYS A 99 -20.85 -12.80 -5.61
N LYS A 100 -21.76 -11.84 -5.78
CA LYS A 100 -21.45 -10.42 -5.54
C LYS A 100 -21.03 -10.19 -4.10
N LYS A 101 -21.79 -10.70 -3.13
CA LYS A 101 -21.50 -10.51 -1.71
C LYS A 101 -20.13 -11.07 -1.35
N THR A 102 -19.87 -12.34 -1.67
CA THR A 102 -18.57 -12.97 -1.39
C THR A 102 -17.42 -12.30 -2.14
N GLY A 103 -17.65 -11.88 -3.40
CA GLY A 103 -16.67 -11.13 -4.18
C GLY A 103 -16.34 -9.77 -3.55
N THR A 104 -17.35 -9.03 -3.10
CA THR A 104 -17.16 -7.72 -2.45
C THR A 104 -16.48 -7.86 -1.09
N GLU A 105 -16.84 -8.88 -0.29
CA GLU A 105 -16.21 -9.16 0.99
C GLU A 105 -14.74 -9.56 0.82
N ALA A 106 -14.43 -10.42 -0.18
CA ALA A 106 -13.06 -10.81 -0.51
C ALA A 106 -12.22 -9.60 -0.97
N LEU A 107 -12.78 -8.73 -1.82
CA LEU A 107 -12.10 -7.52 -2.26
C LEU A 107 -11.87 -6.52 -1.12
N GLN A 108 -12.85 -6.35 -0.22
CA GLN A 108 -12.70 -5.49 0.95
C GLN A 108 -11.64 -6.01 1.92
N SER A 109 -11.64 -7.32 2.18
CA SER A 109 -10.63 -7.98 3.01
C SER A 109 -9.23 -7.82 2.42
N ALA A 110 -9.07 -8.12 1.12
CA ALA A 110 -7.80 -7.94 0.43
C ALA A 110 -7.32 -6.49 0.45
N LYS A 111 -8.23 -5.52 0.28
CA LYS A 111 -7.91 -4.09 0.40
C LYS A 111 -7.40 -3.75 1.80
N ALA A 112 -8.09 -4.19 2.85
CA ALA A 112 -7.68 -3.93 4.23
C ALA A 112 -6.30 -4.54 4.53
N ASP A 113 -6.02 -5.75 4.02
CA ASP A 113 -4.71 -6.39 4.12
C ASP A 113 -3.61 -5.59 3.40
N PHE A 114 -3.90 -5.09 2.20
CA PHE A 114 -2.95 -4.24 1.46
C PHE A 114 -2.69 -2.91 2.17
N ASP A 115 -3.74 -2.26 2.66
CA ASP A 115 -3.61 -1.00 3.41
C ASP A 115 -2.77 -1.22 4.69
N SER A 116 -3.00 -2.31 5.42
CA SER A 116 -2.18 -2.69 6.58
C SER A 116 -0.72 -2.93 6.21
N ARG A 117 -0.45 -3.63 5.10
CA ARG A 117 0.92 -3.88 4.61
C ARG A 117 1.61 -2.60 4.18
N ILE A 118 0.89 -1.67 3.55
CA ILE A 118 1.42 -0.37 3.13
C ILE A 118 1.82 0.45 4.36
N GLU A 119 0.96 0.53 5.38
CA GLU A 119 1.28 1.26 6.61
C GLU A 119 2.45 0.61 7.38
N GLN A 120 2.50 -0.72 7.43
CA GLN A 120 3.65 -1.42 8.01
C GLN A 120 4.95 -1.14 7.23
N ALA A 121 4.89 -1.13 5.90
CA ALA A 121 6.04 -0.81 5.06
C ALA A 121 6.53 0.63 5.28
N LYS A 122 5.62 1.60 5.31
CA LYS A 122 5.93 3.00 5.61
C LYS A 122 6.55 3.16 7.00
N GLY A 123 6.00 2.51 8.02
CA GLY A 123 6.55 2.57 9.39
C GLY A 123 7.97 2.00 9.47
N ARG A 124 8.25 0.89 8.75
CA ARG A 124 9.60 0.32 8.64
C ARG A 124 10.55 1.26 7.92
N GLU A 125 10.11 1.87 6.81
CA GLU A 125 10.91 2.81 6.04
C GLU A 125 11.29 4.04 6.88
N GLN A 126 10.33 4.64 7.59
CA GLN A 126 10.59 5.77 8.49
C GLN A 126 11.58 5.40 9.61
N THR A 127 11.43 4.20 10.20
CA THR A 127 12.36 3.70 11.22
C THR A 127 13.77 3.53 10.66
N LEU A 128 13.91 2.98 9.45
CA LEU A 128 15.21 2.81 8.79
C LEU A 128 15.84 4.16 8.46
N MET A 129 15.06 5.12 7.95
CA MET A 129 15.54 6.48 7.71
C MET A 129 16.00 7.17 8.99
N GLY A 130 15.27 7.00 10.10
CA GLY A 130 15.67 7.49 11.41
C GLY A 130 17.03 6.91 11.84
N ARG A 131 17.14 5.59 11.85
CA ARG A 131 18.40 4.89 12.20
C ARG A 131 19.57 5.29 11.31
N GLN A 132 19.32 5.46 10.01
CA GLN A 132 20.37 5.88 9.08
C GLN A 132 20.88 7.29 9.42
N ARG A 133 19.99 8.22 9.79
CA ARG A 133 20.40 9.56 10.23
C ARG A 133 21.21 9.49 11.52
N ASP A 134 20.79 8.68 12.48
CA ASP A 134 21.50 8.50 13.76
C ASP A 134 22.90 7.91 13.55
N ILE A 135 23.02 6.89 12.70
CA ILE A 135 24.32 6.27 12.36
C ILE A 135 25.23 7.29 11.66
N VAL A 136 24.70 8.09 10.74
CA VAL A 136 25.48 9.12 10.04
C VAL A 136 25.93 10.23 11.01
N ALA A 137 25.08 10.62 11.97
CA ALA A 137 25.45 11.58 13.00
C ALA A 137 26.57 11.02 13.90
N GLN A 138 26.40 9.81 14.43
CA GLN A 138 27.41 9.14 15.26
C GLN A 138 28.74 8.96 14.51
N ALA A 139 28.69 8.60 13.22
CA ALA A 139 29.91 8.44 12.41
C ALA A 139 30.67 9.78 12.27
N LYS A 140 29.96 10.90 12.15
CA LYS A 140 30.58 12.23 12.10
C LYS A 140 31.21 12.61 13.44
N ASP A 141 30.53 12.34 14.54
CA ASP A 141 31.04 12.62 15.89
C ASP A 141 32.32 11.81 16.15
N ILE A 142 32.30 10.51 15.85
CA ILE A 142 33.47 9.63 15.96
C ILE A 142 34.62 10.11 15.06
N GLN A 143 34.31 10.61 13.85
CA GLN A 143 35.33 11.12 12.95
C GLN A 143 35.97 12.41 13.50
N ALA A 144 35.17 13.32 14.06
CA ALA A 144 35.66 14.54 14.70
C ALA A 144 36.54 14.22 15.92
N ASP A 145 36.09 13.30 16.78
CA ASP A 145 36.85 12.86 17.95
C ASP A 145 38.18 12.21 17.55
N ASN A 146 38.18 11.36 16.53
CA ASN A 146 39.41 10.76 16.01
C ASN A 146 40.38 11.81 15.48
N GLN A 147 39.89 12.85 14.81
CA GLN A 147 40.75 13.95 14.33
C GLN A 147 41.40 14.67 15.50
N LEU A 148 40.63 15.00 16.54
CA LEU A 148 41.15 15.65 17.75
C LEU A 148 42.17 14.77 18.47
N LEU A 149 41.92 13.46 18.58
CA LEU A 149 42.86 12.51 19.19
C LEU A 149 44.15 12.41 18.39
N VAL A 150 44.06 12.34 17.05
CA VAL A 150 45.24 12.31 16.17
C VAL A 150 46.07 13.58 16.31
N GLU A 151 45.43 14.74 16.41
CA GLU A 151 46.11 16.03 16.63
C GLU A 151 46.80 16.07 18.00
N ALA A 152 46.10 15.65 19.06
CA ALA A 152 46.67 15.58 20.41
C ALA A 152 47.86 14.59 20.50
N VAL A 153 47.78 13.46 19.80
CA VAL A 153 48.91 12.51 19.71
C VAL A 153 50.08 13.14 18.98
N LYS A 154 49.87 13.80 17.83
CA LYS A 154 50.94 14.48 17.09
C LYS A 154 51.62 15.56 17.92
N GLU A 155 50.85 16.38 18.65
CA GLU A 155 51.40 17.41 19.54
C GLU A 155 52.30 16.79 20.63
N ARG A 156 51.83 15.71 21.27
CA ARG A 156 52.60 14.98 22.28
C ARG A 156 53.86 14.34 21.70
N GLU A 157 53.77 13.70 20.54
CA GLU A 157 54.93 13.12 19.87
C GLU A 157 55.99 14.18 19.54
N GLN A 158 55.57 15.34 19.05
CA GLN A 158 56.46 16.47 18.80
C GLN A 158 57.12 16.98 20.08
N TRP A 159 56.35 17.12 21.16
CA TRP A 159 56.89 17.54 22.46
C TRP A 159 57.89 16.52 23.01
N ILE A 160 57.59 15.22 22.96
CA ILE A 160 58.49 14.15 23.37
C ILE A 160 59.79 14.18 22.55
N ALA A 161 59.70 14.37 21.23
CA ALA A 161 60.86 14.47 20.36
C ALA A 161 61.75 15.67 20.73
N GLN A 162 61.15 16.84 20.99
CA GLN A 162 61.88 18.03 21.43
C GLN A 162 62.54 17.83 22.80
N CYS A 163 61.86 17.19 23.76
CA CYS A 163 62.44 16.84 25.05
C CYS A 163 63.61 15.85 24.88
N GLY A 164 63.48 14.86 24.01
CA GLY A 164 64.56 13.93 23.68
C GLY A 164 65.78 14.64 23.11
N GLU A 165 65.59 15.60 22.20
CA GLU A 165 66.68 16.38 21.62
C GLU A 165 67.38 17.28 22.64
N ARG A 166 66.59 17.97 23.49
CA ARG A 166 67.14 18.78 24.59
C ARG A 166 67.93 17.94 25.58
N ASN A 167 67.43 16.75 25.94
CA ASN A 167 68.14 15.83 26.84
C ASN A 167 69.47 15.35 26.24
N ARG A 168 69.49 15.01 24.93
CA ARG A 168 70.73 14.67 24.22
C ARG A 168 71.72 15.83 24.21
N SER A 169 71.25 17.03 23.90
CA SER A 169 72.06 18.25 23.91
C SER A 169 72.61 18.56 25.30
N LEU A 170 71.83 18.33 26.36
CA LEU A 170 72.25 18.53 27.75
C LEU A 170 73.32 17.52 28.16
N LEU A 171 73.17 16.25 27.76
CA LEU A 171 74.20 15.24 27.96
C LEU A 171 75.51 15.62 27.25
N SER A 172 75.43 16.08 26.00
CA SER A 172 76.60 16.52 25.22
C SER A 172 77.29 17.74 25.86
N ALA A 173 76.53 18.76 26.27
CA ALA A 173 77.08 19.92 26.97
C ALA A 173 77.74 19.54 28.31
N ASN A 174 77.16 18.61 29.07
CA ASN A 174 77.76 18.11 30.30
C ASN A 174 79.05 17.32 30.03
N GLN A 175 79.10 16.50 28.98
CA GLN A 175 80.31 15.80 28.56
C GLN A 175 81.42 16.79 28.17
N GLU A 176 81.10 17.80 27.36
CA GLU A 176 82.04 18.86 26.97
C GLU A 176 82.60 19.59 28.20
N LEU A 177 81.75 19.90 29.19
CA LEU A 177 82.17 20.54 30.44
C LEU A 177 83.12 19.66 31.26
N VAL A 178 82.81 18.36 31.40
CA VAL A 178 83.66 17.40 32.11
C VAL A 178 85.00 17.22 31.40
N GLU A 179 85.02 17.20 30.07
CA GLU A 179 86.23 17.08 29.26
C GLU A 179 87.13 18.31 29.44
N LYS A 180 86.57 19.53 29.29
CA LYS A 180 87.30 20.78 29.57
C LYS A 180 87.84 20.85 31.00
N TYR A 181 87.09 20.35 31.99
CA TYR A 181 87.57 20.33 33.37
C TYR A 181 88.69 19.30 33.60
N LYS A 182 88.69 18.18 32.87
CA LYS A 182 89.80 17.20 32.90
C LYS A 182 91.04 17.75 32.20
N GLU A 183 90.86 18.50 31.12
CA GLU A 183 91.94 19.14 30.38
C GLU A 183 92.56 20.33 31.10
N LYS A 184 91.83 20.95 32.05
CA LYS A 184 92.39 21.90 33.03
C LYS A 184 93.44 21.20 33.92
N GLY A 185 94.65 21.10 33.39
CA GLY A 185 95.80 20.51 34.04
C GLY A 185 96.51 21.47 35.00
N PHE A 186 97.58 20.97 35.62
CA PHE A 186 98.41 21.69 36.60
C PHE A 186 98.91 23.07 36.12
N TRP A 187 99.10 23.25 34.80
CA TRP A 187 99.50 24.53 34.20
C TRP A 187 98.39 25.58 34.16
N ASP A 188 97.11 25.18 34.02
CA ASP A 188 95.97 26.10 34.01
C ASP A 188 95.70 26.68 35.40
N GLN A 189 95.95 25.89 36.47
CA GLN A 189 95.89 26.39 37.86
C GLN A 189 96.92 27.48 38.14
N VAL A 190 98.09 27.43 37.49
CA VAL A 190 99.14 28.44 37.64
C VAL A 190 98.75 29.74 36.94
N THR A 191 98.13 29.69 35.76
CA THR A 191 97.59 30.87 35.06
C THR A 191 96.35 31.47 35.72
N ASP A 192 95.50 30.67 36.37
CA ASP A 192 94.36 31.17 37.16
C ASP A 192 94.81 31.91 38.45
N LEU A 193 96.06 31.70 38.90
CA LEU A 193 96.67 32.31 40.09
C LEU A 193 97.44 33.62 39.82
N GLU A 194 97.52 34.11 38.57
CA GLU A 194 98.21 35.37 38.26
C GLU A 194 97.46 36.61 38.81
N PRO A 195 98.00 37.32 39.83
CA PRO A 195 97.30 38.44 40.46
C PRO A 195 97.33 39.75 39.66
N LEU A 196 98.12 39.82 38.58
CA LEU A 196 98.49 41.07 37.91
C LEU A 196 97.63 41.45 36.70
N THR A 197 97.07 40.49 35.95
CA THR A 197 96.31 40.77 34.72
C THR A 197 94.85 40.33 34.77
N GLY A 198 94.49 39.34 35.61
CA GLY A 198 93.11 38.88 35.81
C GLY A 198 92.45 38.22 34.59
N LEU A 199 93.17 38.04 33.46
CA LEU A 199 92.61 37.57 32.19
C LEU A 199 92.06 36.12 32.27
N GLY A 200 92.74 35.22 32.97
CA GLY A 200 92.29 33.83 33.16
C GLY A 200 90.97 33.74 33.95
N LYS A 201 90.80 34.60 34.96
CA LYS A 201 89.55 34.70 35.73
C LYS A 201 88.36 35.12 34.86
N VAL A 202 88.54 36.10 33.97
CA VAL A 202 87.47 36.53 33.05
C VAL A 202 87.12 35.43 32.04
N GLN A 203 88.10 34.70 31.51
CA GLN A 203 87.83 33.60 30.58
C GLN A 203 87.06 32.46 31.24
N THR A 204 87.38 32.14 32.49
CA THR A 204 86.67 31.11 33.26
C THR A 204 85.26 31.54 33.67
N GLU A 205 85.07 32.80 34.07
CA GLU A 205 83.74 33.38 34.30
C GLU A 205 82.90 33.37 33.02
N ASN A 206 83.44 33.83 31.88
CA ASN A 206 82.73 33.81 30.59
C ASN A 206 82.34 32.38 30.17
N ALA A 207 83.25 31.41 30.29
CA ALA A 207 82.95 30.02 29.98
C ALA A 207 81.85 29.45 30.91
N ALA A 208 81.91 29.77 32.21
CA ALA A 208 80.88 29.37 33.15
C ALA A 208 79.52 30.01 32.84
N GLU A 209 79.49 31.28 32.42
CA GLU A 209 78.27 31.94 31.95
C GLU A 209 77.73 31.28 30.68
N ASP A 210 78.56 31.00 29.67
CA ASP A 210 78.15 30.34 28.42
C ASP A 210 77.48 28.99 28.70
N TYR A 211 78.03 28.17 29.60
CA TYR A 211 77.40 26.91 30.00
C TYR A 211 76.13 27.12 30.82
N ARG A 212 76.05 28.14 31.69
CA ARG A 212 74.80 28.48 32.37
C ARG A 212 73.71 28.85 31.37
N TYR A 213 74.02 29.64 30.35
CA TYR A 213 73.07 29.96 29.28
C TYR A 213 72.65 28.72 28.50
N LYS A 214 73.59 27.86 28.07
CA LYS A 214 73.28 26.59 27.39
C LYS A 214 72.37 25.70 28.24
N LEU A 215 72.69 25.48 29.52
CA LEU A 215 71.89 24.66 30.42
C LEU A 215 70.50 25.25 30.67
N HIS A 216 70.40 26.59 30.78
CA HIS A 216 69.11 27.26 30.94
C HIS A 216 68.22 27.08 29.70
N GLN A 217 68.78 27.17 28.49
CA GLN A 217 68.05 26.95 27.24
C GLN A 217 67.60 25.49 27.05
N LEU A 218 68.37 24.54 27.58
CA LEU A 218 68.10 23.10 27.49
C LEU A 218 67.17 22.57 28.58
N LYS A 219 66.80 23.41 29.56
CA LYS A 219 65.85 23.05 30.60
C LYS A 219 64.54 22.57 29.97
N ALA A 220 64.07 21.40 30.40
CA ALA A 220 62.80 20.86 29.95
C ALA A 220 61.65 21.79 30.36
N THR A 221 60.89 22.26 29.37
CA THR A 221 59.61 22.94 29.59
C THR A 221 58.52 21.91 29.82
N PRO A 222 57.66 22.08 30.86
CA PRO A 222 56.55 21.18 31.10
C PRO A 222 55.60 21.16 29.90
N PHE A 223 54.98 20.01 29.64
CA PHE A 223 53.95 19.91 28.61
C PHE A 223 52.75 20.77 29.03
N GLN A 224 52.43 21.79 28.22
CA GLN A 224 51.15 22.49 28.28
C GLN A 224 50.35 22.02 27.05
N PRO A 225 49.19 21.37 27.21
CA PRO A 225 48.31 21.11 26.08
C PRO A 225 47.87 22.45 25.49
N ALA A 226 47.88 22.57 24.15
CA ALA A 226 47.18 23.65 23.48
C ALA A 226 45.70 23.67 23.93
N VAL A 227 45.25 24.83 24.41
CA VAL A 227 43.91 25.17 24.93
C VAL A 227 42.83 24.13 24.62
N ALA A 228 42.29 23.49 25.66
CA ALA A 228 41.12 22.63 25.55
C ALA A 228 39.97 23.39 24.84
N PRO A 229 39.28 22.80 23.85
CA PRO A 229 38.09 23.41 23.27
C PRO A 229 37.12 23.75 24.40
N GLN A 230 36.73 25.02 24.49
CA GLN A 230 35.67 25.42 25.41
C GLN A 230 34.42 24.58 25.12
N GLU A 231 33.95 23.84 26.11
CA GLU A 231 32.59 23.30 26.11
C GLU A 231 31.65 24.45 25.79
N ASN A 232 30.92 24.34 24.67
CA ASN A 232 29.80 25.22 24.41
C ASN A 232 28.84 25.14 25.61
N PRO A 233 28.37 26.27 26.17
CA PRO A 233 27.42 26.24 27.27
C PRO A 233 26.15 25.47 26.85
N PRO A 234 25.53 24.70 27.77
CA PRO A 234 24.32 23.97 27.46
C PRO A 234 23.24 24.93 26.97
N ALA A 235 22.53 24.52 25.91
CA ALA A 235 21.36 25.21 25.40
C ALA A 235 20.38 25.51 26.56
N PRO A 236 19.78 26.71 26.61
CA PRO A 236 18.90 27.08 27.70
C PRO A 236 17.74 26.08 27.80
N ALA A 237 17.66 25.42 28.95
CA ALA A 237 16.53 24.59 29.33
C ALA A 237 15.25 25.43 29.22
N ALA A 238 14.25 24.85 28.55
CA ALA A 238 12.90 25.39 28.54
C ALA A 238 12.44 25.60 29.99
N VAL A 239 12.04 26.83 30.28
CA VAL A 239 11.37 27.20 31.53
C VAL A 239 10.03 26.48 31.55
N GLU A 240 9.89 25.47 32.41
CA GLU A 240 8.58 25.03 32.86
C GLU A 240 8.03 26.16 33.75
N GLU A 241 7.01 26.86 33.25
CA GLU A 241 6.23 27.79 34.06
C GLU A 241 5.42 27.00 35.10
N GLU A 242 5.89 27.10 36.34
CA GLU A 242 5.18 26.69 37.55
C GLU A 242 4.04 27.69 37.82
N GLY A 243 2.87 27.44 37.24
CA GLY A 243 1.64 28.15 37.53
C GLY A 243 1.08 27.78 38.91
N THR A 244 1.49 28.53 39.94
CA THR A 244 0.80 28.59 41.24
C THR A 244 -0.38 29.56 41.13
N GLY A 245 -1.59 29.01 41.02
CA GLY A 245 -2.86 29.74 41.00
C GLY A 245 -3.72 29.34 42.20
N GLU A 246 -3.72 30.24 43.17
CA GLU A 246 -4.38 30.24 44.48
C GLU A 246 -5.93 30.15 44.37
N GLN A 247 -6.54 29.28 45.18
CA GLN A 247 -8.00 29.24 45.44
C GLN A 247 -8.41 30.36 46.42
N PRO A 248 -9.63 30.89 46.26
CA PRO A 248 -10.60 30.79 47.35
C PRO A 248 -11.83 29.95 46.99
#